data_AF-A0A7X7L861-F1
#
_entry.id   AF-A0A7X7L861-F1
#
_cell.length_a   1.000
_cell.length_b   1.000
_cell.length_c   1.000
_cell.angle_alpha   90.00
_cell.angle_beta   90.00
_cell.angle_gamma   90.00
#
_symmetry.space_group_name_H-M   'P 1'
#
loop_
_entity.id
_entity.type
_entity.pdbx_description
1 polymer ?
#
loop_
_entity_poly.entity_id
_entity_poly.type
_entity_poly.pdbx_seq_one_letter_code
_entity_poly.pdbx_strand_id
1 'polypeptide(L)'
;MAKNEFKDLKLYYSNSMISLKDGDYDEAIKGFKYLIKHGIEIQKSVLGLITAYSCITRYNNALKIYEEHKEFFTGKTPYKGMFVEIMTALLIKESTLLKKNTRGYLTGIITARRMKEVHEAYLANPDNLLCIILICYWYAVIAKRPKDTEQMMMKFVNDEHIEDEFRWKLLEKLAITDKQIMEDITIAGKFKRIPRYLDHSYVNLLLFSSLSSNNLIIARENIEVQRMNGVQLNDDVMWNYLDLCVENDDIDDLSVNFAKRLFSKGWMDPVIAKVLRYAKDNLNIYNVKNEMKSLELFGI
;
A
#
# COMPACT_ATOMS: atom_id res chain seq x y z
N MET A 1 -16.46 -7.24 41.11
CA MET A 1 -17.31 -6.63 40.07
C MET A 1 -16.50 -5.97 38.95
N ALA A 2 -15.53 -5.09 39.22
CA ALA A 2 -14.77 -4.36 38.18
C ALA A 2 -14.05 -5.21 37.10
N LYS A 3 -13.59 -6.43 37.42
CA LYS A 3 -12.91 -7.31 36.42
C LYS A 3 -13.85 -7.88 35.35
N ASN A 4 -15.13 -8.07 35.66
CA ASN A 4 -16.10 -8.57 34.68
C ASN A 4 -16.55 -7.44 33.74
N GLU A 5 -16.84 -6.25 34.28
CA GLU A 5 -17.15 -5.07 33.45
C GLU A 5 -16.03 -4.72 32.48
N PHE A 6 -14.76 -4.80 32.91
CA PHE A 6 -13.63 -4.53 32.01
C PHE A 6 -13.47 -5.58 30.90
N LYS A 7 -13.79 -6.85 31.17
CA LYS A 7 -13.78 -7.93 30.18
C LYS A 7 -14.91 -7.73 29.16
N ASP A 8 -16.08 -7.31 29.62
CA ASP A 8 -17.24 -7.00 28.78
C ASP A 8 -17.00 -5.76 27.91
N LEU A 9 -16.26 -4.76 28.42
CA LEU A 9 -15.88 -3.56 27.68
C LEU A 9 -14.83 -3.83 26.58
N LYS A 10 -13.89 -4.75 26.82
CA LYS A 10 -12.96 -5.20 25.77
C LYS A 10 -13.69 -5.97 24.66
N LEU A 11 -14.65 -6.81 25.03
CA LEU A 11 -15.52 -7.48 24.06
C LEU A 11 -16.34 -6.46 23.24
N TYR A 12 -16.82 -5.39 23.88
CA TYR A 12 -17.51 -4.28 23.22
C TYR A 12 -16.63 -3.56 22.18
N TYR A 13 -15.36 -3.32 22.50
CA TYR A 13 -14.39 -2.76 21.54
C TYR A 13 -14.20 -3.69 20.33
N SER A 14 -14.00 -4.99 20.57
CA SER A 14 -13.89 -5.98 19.50
C SER A 14 -15.13 -6.02 18.61
N ASN A 15 -16.34 -6.00 19.19
CA ASN A 15 -17.59 -5.98 18.43
C ASN A 15 -17.76 -4.71 17.59
N SER A 16 -17.34 -3.55 18.13
CA SER A 16 -17.37 -2.28 17.40
C SER A 16 -16.41 -2.30 16.21
N MET A 17 -15.22 -2.88 16.38
CA MET A 17 -14.25 -3.07 15.30
C MET A 17 -14.71 -4.08 14.24
N ILE A 18 -15.41 -5.14 14.65
CA ILE A 18 -16.03 -6.10 13.71
C ILE A 18 -17.08 -5.38 12.88
N SER A 19 -18.00 -4.66 13.54
CA SER A 19 -19.05 -3.87 12.86
C SER A 19 -18.45 -2.88 11.85
N LEU A 20 -17.37 -2.18 12.23
CA LEU A 20 -16.65 -1.26 11.35
C LEU A 20 -16.08 -1.96 10.11
N LYS A 21 -15.50 -3.14 10.27
CA LYS A 21 -14.90 -3.92 9.18
C LYS A 21 -15.95 -4.55 8.27
N ASP A 22 -17.09 -4.96 8.83
CA ASP A 22 -18.19 -5.59 8.11
C ASP A 22 -19.07 -4.58 7.37
N GLY A 23 -18.89 -3.27 7.63
CA GLY A 23 -19.63 -2.20 6.98
C GLY A 23 -20.91 -1.80 7.72
N ASP A 24 -21.16 -2.34 8.91
CA ASP A 24 -22.23 -1.88 9.81
C ASP A 24 -21.79 -0.62 10.57
N TYR A 25 -21.71 0.48 9.83
CA TYR A 25 -21.19 1.74 10.35
C TYR A 25 -22.08 2.37 11.42
N ASP A 26 -23.40 2.20 11.35
CA ASP A 26 -24.28 2.78 12.37
C ASP A 26 -24.11 2.06 13.72
N GLU A 27 -23.92 0.73 13.73
CA GLU A 27 -23.61 0.01 14.97
C GLU A 27 -22.19 0.30 15.47
N ALA A 28 -21.20 0.37 14.57
CA ALA A 28 -19.85 0.80 14.92
C ALA A 28 -19.84 2.19 15.58
N ILE A 29 -20.62 3.15 15.05
CA ILE A 29 -20.74 4.50 15.61
C ILE A 29 -21.31 4.48 17.03
N LYS A 30 -22.35 3.67 17.30
CA LYS A 30 -22.91 3.54 18.66
C LYS A 30 -21.88 2.94 19.61
N GLY A 31 -21.21 1.86 19.19
CA GLY A 31 -20.19 1.18 19.95
C GLY A 31 -19.02 2.10 20.32
N PHE A 32 -18.45 2.81 19.36
CA PHE A 32 -17.33 3.72 19.63
C PHE A 32 -17.72 4.92 20.49
N LYS A 33 -18.92 5.50 20.31
CA LYS A 33 -19.42 6.55 21.22
C LYS A 33 -19.54 6.04 22.66
N TYR A 34 -20.04 4.83 22.84
CA TYR A 34 -20.14 4.20 24.16
C TYR A 34 -18.76 4.00 24.77
N LEU A 35 -17.78 3.50 24.01
CA LEU A 35 -16.41 3.25 24.48
C LEU A 35 -15.68 4.54 24.87
N ILE A 36 -15.83 5.61 24.08
CA ILE A 36 -15.27 6.93 24.38
C ILE A 36 -15.85 7.46 25.71
N LYS A 37 -17.17 7.35 25.89
CA LYS A 37 -17.85 7.80 27.13
C LYS A 37 -17.33 7.09 28.39
N HIS A 38 -16.87 5.84 28.26
CA HIS A 38 -16.36 5.03 29.38
C HIS A 38 -14.82 5.00 29.45
N GLY A 39 -14.12 5.81 28.63
CA GLY A 39 -12.67 5.94 28.68
C GLY A 39 -11.89 4.72 28.17
N ILE A 40 -12.51 3.86 27.34
CA ILE A 40 -11.90 2.61 26.88
C ILE A 40 -11.24 2.82 25.52
N GLU A 41 -9.91 2.59 25.47
CA GLU A 41 -9.10 2.66 24.24
C GLU A 41 -9.41 3.96 23.45
N ILE A 42 -9.46 5.10 24.15
CA ILE A 42 -10.07 6.36 23.65
C ILE A 42 -9.54 6.72 22.25
N GLN A 43 -8.23 6.66 22.05
CA GLN A 43 -7.60 7.02 20.77
C GLN A 43 -8.08 6.13 19.62
N LYS A 44 -8.15 4.81 19.84
CA LYS A 44 -8.62 3.85 18.84
C LYS A 44 -10.12 3.95 18.61
N SER A 45 -10.88 4.22 19.67
CA SER A 45 -12.33 4.41 19.59
C SER A 45 -12.67 5.69 18.82
N VAL A 46 -11.94 6.78 19.04
CA VAL A 46 -12.04 8.03 18.26
C VAL A 46 -11.68 7.79 16.80
N LEU A 47 -10.59 7.08 16.52
CA LEU A 47 -10.21 6.68 15.16
C LEU A 47 -11.33 5.91 14.46
N GLY A 48 -11.87 4.87 15.12
CA GLY A 48 -12.96 4.06 14.59
C GLY A 48 -14.21 4.89 14.31
N LEU A 49 -14.56 5.82 15.20
CA LEU A 49 -15.68 6.73 15.03
C LEU A 49 -15.51 7.68 13.83
N ILE A 50 -14.34 8.30 13.69
CA ILE A 50 -13.99 9.17 12.54
C ILE A 50 -14.08 8.37 11.23
N THR A 51 -13.55 7.15 11.24
CA THR A 51 -13.54 6.28 10.06
C THR A 51 -14.96 5.88 9.66
N ALA A 52 -15.79 5.45 10.61
CA ALA A 52 -17.17 5.07 10.35
C ALA A 52 -17.97 6.22 9.73
N TYR A 53 -17.89 7.43 10.31
CA TYR A 53 -18.55 8.62 9.75
C TYR A 53 -18.04 8.94 8.34
N SER A 54 -16.75 8.78 8.08
CA SER A 54 -16.15 9.06 6.78
C SER A 54 -16.61 8.07 5.72
N CYS A 55 -16.69 6.77 6.04
CA CYS A 55 -17.16 5.72 5.14
C CYS A 55 -18.60 5.97 4.68
N ILE A 56 -19.48 6.41 5.58
CA ILE A 56 -20.87 6.79 5.23
C ILE A 56 -21.01 8.23 4.73
N THR A 57 -19.91 8.89 4.35
CA THR A 57 -19.86 10.25 3.79
C THR A 57 -20.40 11.35 4.71
N ARG A 58 -20.46 11.14 6.03
CA ARG A 58 -20.85 12.14 7.04
C ARG A 58 -19.62 12.96 7.47
N TYR A 59 -18.94 13.61 6.53
CA TYR A 59 -17.64 14.27 6.75
C TYR A 59 -17.66 15.36 7.83
N ASN A 60 -18.74 16.12 7.98
CA ASN A 60 -18.81 17.15 9.03
C ASN A 60 -18.73 16.58 10.44
N ASN A 61 -19.33 15.40 10.66
CA ASN A 61 -19.22 14.72 11.94
C ASN A 61 -17.80 14.21 12.16
N ALA A 62 -17.18 13.65 11.11
CA ALA A 62 -15.79 13.18 11.17
C ALA A 62 -14.82 14.34 11.49
N LEU A 63 -14.96 15.48 10.80
CA LEU A 63 -14.16 16.68 11.00
C LEU A 63 -14.32 17.24 12.41
N LYS A 64 -15.55 17.32 12.92
CA LYS A 64 -15.81 17.79 14.29
C LYS A 64 -15.10 16.92 15.33
N ILE A 65 -15.26 15.59 15.24
CA ILE A 65 -14.62 14.66 16.18
C ILE A 65 -13.10 14.70 16.05
N TYR A 66 -12.56 14.81 14.83
CA TYR A 66 -11.13 14.94 14.61
C TYR A 66 -10.57 16.20 15.24
N GLU A 67 -11.23 17.36 15.05
CA GLU A 67 -10.75 18.63 15.62
C GLU A 67 -10.73 18.61 17.16
N GLU A 68 -11.73 17.97 17.77
CA GLU A 68 -11.81 17.78 19.23
C GLU A 68 -10.68 16.88 19.80
N HIS A 69 -10.05 16.04 18.98
CA HIS A 69 -9.09 15.01 19.42
C HIS A 69 -7.83 14.94 18.55
N LYS A 70 -7.49 16.03 17.85
CA LYS A 70 -6.44 16.05 16.83
C LYS A 70 -5.05 15.72 17.40
N GLU A 71 -4.82 15.96 18.68
CA GLU A 71 -3.58 15.62 19.38
C GLU A 71 -3.28 14.11 19.37
N PHE A 72 -4.29 13.25 19.18
CA PHE A 72 -4.06 11.80 19.05
C PHE A 72 -3.38 11.44 17.73
N PHE A 73 -3.62 12.21 16.67
CA PHE A 73 -3.20 11.88 15.30
C PHE A 73 -2.14 12.82 14.73
N THR A 74 -1.64 13.76 15.53
CA THR A 74 -0.63 14.74 15.14
C THR A 74 0.71 14.49 15.82
N GLY A 75 1.81 15.01 15.26
CA GLY A 75 3.15 14.80 15.80
C GLY A 75 3.65 13.35 15.67
N LYS A 76 4.51 12.93 16.62
CA LYS A 76 5.10 11.58 16.68
C LYS A 76 4.28 10.65 17.58
N THR A 77 2.99 10.47 17.27
CA THR A 77 2.14 9.51 17.98
C THR A 77 2.12 8.16 17.25
N PRO A 78 2.03 7.03 17.97
CA PRO A 78 1.86 5.72 17.34
C PRO A 78 0.51 5.58 16.61
N TYR A 79 -0.47 6.44 16.95
CA TYR A 79 -1.81 6.41 16.37
C TYR A 79 -1.90 7.12 15.02
N LYS A 80 -0.93 7.97 14.66
CA LYS A 80 -0.92 8.63 13.35
C LYS A 80 -0.83 7.61 12.20
N GLY A 81 0.13 6.69 12.27
CA GLY A 81 0.30 5.65 11.26
C GLY A 81 -0.93 4.74 11.17
N MET A 82 -1.43 4.29 12.33
CA MET A 82 -2.66 3.50 12.42
C MET A 82 -3.88 4.24 11.84
N PHE A 83 -3.98 5.56 12.03
CA PHE A 83 -5.04 6.38 11.47
C PHE A 83 -5.00 6.39 9.95
N VAL A 84 -3.84 6.63 9.35
CA VAL A 84 -3.65 6.59 7.89
C VAL A 84 -4.00 5.21 7.33
N GLU A 85 -3.46 4.15 7.93
CA GLU A 85 -3.67 2.78 7.46
C GLU A 85 -5.15 2.37 7.50
N ILE A 86 -5.82 2.54 8.64
CA ILE A 86 -7.23 2.13 8.79
C ILE A 86 -8.15 2.98 7.90
N MET A 87 -7.94 4.30 7.87
CA MET A 87 -8.76 5.20 7.05
C MET A 87 -8.64 4.87 5.57
N THR A 88 -7.41 4.71 5.06
CA THR A 88 -7.18 4.43 3.64
C THR A 88 -7.73 3.06 3.23
N ALA A 89 -7.53 2.03 4.05
CA ALA A 89 -8.05 0.69 3.81
C ALA A 89 -9.59 0.63 3.77
N LEU A 90 -10.27 1.28 4.73
CA LEU A 90 -11.73 1.21 4.80
C LEU A 90 -12.42 2.15 3.81
N LEU A 91 -11.88 3.35 3.56
CA LEU A 91 -12.44 4.25 2.56
C LEU A 91 -12.41 3.65 1.17
N ILE A 92 -11.30 3.01 0.77
CA ILE A 92 -11.20 2.44 -0.58
C ILE A 92 -12.18 1.27 -0.78
N LYS A 93 -12.35 0.43 0.26
CA LYS A 93 -13.36 -0.63 0.33
C LYS A 93 -14.78 -0.08 0.11
N GLU A 94 -15.10 1.07 0.71
CA GLU A 94 -16.41 1.72 0.62
C GLU A 94 -16.58 2.72 -0.54
N SER A 95 -15.72 2.63 -1.57
CA SER A 95 -15.78 3.53 -2.72
C SER A 95 -17.11 3.48 -3.50
N THR A 96 -17.88 2.40 -3.36
CA THR A 96 -19.17 2.21 -4.04
C THR A 96 -20.22 3.24 -3.61
N LEU A 97 -20.30 3.54 -2.31
CA LEU A 97 -21.26 4.51 -1.78
C LEU A 97 -20.95 5.91 -2.31
N LEU A 98 -19.67 6.30 -2.31
CA LEU A 98 -19.25 7.59 -2.85
C LEU A 98 -19.57 7.71 -4.34
N LYS A 99 -19.26 6.68 -5.14
CA LYS A 99 -19.61 6.63 -6.57
C LYS A 99 -21.12 6.72 -6.80
N LYS A 100 -21.93 6.02 -6.00
CA LYS A 100 -23.40 6.08 -6.09
C LYS A 100 -23.91 7.48 -5.77
N ASN A 101 -23.44 8.08 -4.68
CA ASN A 101 -23.88 9.41 -4.24
C ASN A 101 -23.55 10.49 -5.27
N THR A 102 -22.39 10.41 -5.93
CA THR A 102 -21.95 11.39 -6.95
C THR A 102 -22.65 11.25 -8.31
N ARG A 103 -23.25 10.10 -8.63
CA ARG A 103 -24.02 9.89 -9.86
C ARG A 103 -25.43 10.48 -9.82
N GLY A 104 -26.07 10.50 -8.65
CA GLY A 104 -27.40 11.10 -8.49
C GLY A 104 -27.33 12.63 -8.48
N TYR A 105 -28.33 13.31 -9.06
CA TYR A 105 -28.35 14.77 -9.14
C TYR A 105 -28.34 15.44 -7.75
N LEU A 106 -29.37 15.15 -6.93
CA LEU A 106 -29.49 15.74 -5.59
C LEU A 106 -28.40 15.24 -4.62
N THR A 107 -28.15 13.93 -4.62
CA THR A 107 -27.10 13.34 -3.78
C THR A 107 -25.71 13.84 -4.19
N GLY A 108 -25.49 14.11 -5.47
CA GLY A 108 -24.25 14.64 -6.01
C GLY A 108 -23.98 16.06 -5.53
N ILE A 109 -25.00 16.92 -5.52
CA ILE A 109 -24.92 18.28 -4.95
C ILE A 109 -24.59 18.22 -3.47
N ILE A 110 -25.30 17.38 -2.70
CA ILE A 110 -25.05 17.21 -1.26
C ILE A 110 -23.62 16.74 -1.01
N THR A 111 -23.15 15.76 -1.79
CA THR A 111 -21.81 15.19 -1.63
C THR A 111 -20.73 16.20 -2.00
N ALA A 112 -20.94 16.98 -3.07
CA ALA A 112 -20.03 18.06 -3.47
C ALA A 112 -19.95 19.16 -2.39
N ARG A 113 -21.07 19.50 -1.76
CA ARG A 113 -21.10 20.45 -0.63
C ARG A 113 -20.28 19.94 0.55
N ARG A 114 -20.46 18.67 0.94
CA ARG A 114 -19.68 18.06 2.03
C ARG A 114 -18.18 18.05 1.71
N MET A 115 -17.81 17.78 0.45
CA MET A 115 -16.40 17.82 0.03
C MET A 115 -15.86 19.25 -0.01
N LYS A 116 -16.69 20.25 -0.34
CA LYS A 116 -16.32 21.66 -0.23
C LYS A 116 -15.98 22.03 1.21
N GLU A 117 -16.77 21.57 2.18
CA GLU A 117 -16.51 21.80 3.62
C GLU A 117 -15.19 21.16 4.06
N VAL A 118 -14.87 19.95 3.59
CA VAL A 118 -13.56 19.31 3.81
C VAL A 118 -12.42 20.15 3.21
N HIS A 119 -12.60 20.66 1.99
CA HIS A 119 -11.60 21.47 1.32
C HIS A 119 -11.37 22.82 2.01
N GLU A 120 -12.43 23.49 2.48
CA GLU A 120 -12.33 24.72 3.26
C GLU A 120 -11.60 24.48 4.59
N ALA A 121 -11.86 23.34 5.26
CA ALA A 121 -11.13 22.96 6.46
C ALA A 121 -9.64 22.69 6.18
N TYR A 122 -9.29 22.10 5.03
CA TYR A 122 -7.90 21.95 4.60
C TYR A 122 -7.24 23.32 4.34
N LEU A 123 -7.90 24.24 3.65
CA LEU A 123 -7.35 25.56 3.39
C LEU A 123 -7.12 26.36 4.70
N ALA A 124 -7.97 26.17 5.70
CA ALA A 124 -7.79 26.76 7.02
C ALA A 124 -6.66 26.11 7.83
N ASN A 125 -6.44 24.82 7.66
CA ASN A 125 -5.37 24.06 8.32
C ASN A 125 -4.78 22.99 7.38
N PRO A 126 -3.72 23.34 6.60
CA PRO A 126 -3.14 22.44 5.61
C PRO A 126 -2.50 21.17 6.18
N ASP A 127 -2.21 21.13 7.47
CA ASP A 127 -1.68 19.94 8.17
C ASP A 127 -2.78 19.02 8.71
N ASN A 128 -4.06 19.31 8.42
CA ASN A 128 -5.18 18.46 8.83
C ASN A 128 -5.16 17.12 8.09
N LEU A 129 -4.64 16.08 8.77
CA LEU A 129 -4.48 14.74 8.23
C LEU A 129 -5.78 14.12 7.74
N LEU A 130 -6.90 14.33 8.44
CA LEU A 130 -8.20 13.83 7.99
C LEU A 130 -8.60 14.48 6.66
N CYS A 131 -8.45 15.79 6.53
CA CYS A 131 -8.77 16.47 5.27
C CYS A 131 -7.88 16.00 4.12
N ILE A 132 -6.58 15.82 4.37
CA ILE A 132 -5.62 15.27 3.40
C ILE A 132 -6.11 13.90 2.89
N ILE A 133 -6.43 12.98 3.80
CA ILE A 133 -6.91 11.63 3.45
C ILE A 133 -8.20 11.70 2.64
N LEU A 134 -9.19 12.50 3.08
CA LEU A 134 -10.49 12.62 2.42
C LEU A 134 -10.40 13.25 1.03
N ILE A 135 -9.51 14.23 0.84
CA ILE A 135 -9.23 14.84 -0.47
C ILE A 135 -8.58 13.82 -1.40
N CYS A 136 -7.56 13.10 -0.93
CA CYS A 136 -6.90 12.05 -1.71
C CYS A 136 -7.88 10.95 -2.10
N TYR A 137 -8.73 10.52 -1.15
CA TYR A 137 -9.79 9.53 -1.38
C TYR A 137 -10.77 10.00 -2.46
N TRP A 138 -11.22 11.25 -2.35
CA TRP A 138 -12.11 11.84 -3.33
C TRP A 138 -11.50 11.85 -4.73
N TYR A 139 -10.24 12.26 -4.84
CA TYR A 139 -9.55 12.28 -6.13
C TYR A 139 -9.35 10.88 -6.71
N ALA A 140 -8.89 9.93 -5.89
CA ALA A 140 -8.69 8.54 -6.27
C ALA A 140 -9.99 7.88 -6.80
N VAL A 141 -11.15 8.19 -6.20
CA VAL A 141 -12.43 7.54 -6.54
C VAL A 141 -13.21 8.28 -7.63
N ILE A 142 -13.24 9.60 -7.60
CA ILE A 142 -14.11 10.43 -8.45
C ILE A 142 -13.34 11.14 -9.58
N ALA A 143 -12.00 11.12 -9.53
CA ALA A 143 -11.12 11.81 -10.49
C ALA A 143 -11.41 13.32 -10.60
N LYS A 144 -12.01 13.92 -9.57
CA LYS A 144 -12.23 15.37 -9.47
C LYS A 144 -11.23 15.95 -8.50
N ARG A 145 -10.27 16.70 -9.03
CA ARG A 145 -9.19 17.33 -8.25
C ARG A 145 -9.66 18.67 -7.65
N PRO A 146 -9.66 18.85 -6.32
CA PRO A 146 -9.81 20.18 -5.73
C PRO A 146 -8.62 21.08 -6.11
N LYS A 147 -8.84 22.40 -6.21
CA LYS A 147 -7.75 23.35 -6.51
C LYS A 147 -6.67 23.29 -5.42
N ASP A 148 -5.42 23.57 -5.78
CA ASP A 148 -4.31 23.75 -4.85
C ASP A 148 -4.03 22.55 -3.91
N THR A 149 -4.36 21.34 -4.36
CA THR A 149 -4.13 20.09 -3.59
C THR A 149 -3.07 19.17 -4.18
N GLU A 150 -2.52 19.49 -5.36
CA GLU A 150 -1.60 18.61 -6.09
C GLU A 150 -0.33 18.30 -5.30
N GLN A 151 0.40 19.33 -4.85
CA GLN A 151 1.62 19.12 -4.06
C GLN A 151 1.35 18.36 -2.76
N MET A 152 0.20 18.59 -2.13
CA MET A 152 -0.21 17.84 -0.93
C MET A 152 -0.44 16.36 -1.24
N MET A 153 -1.12 16.03 -2.34
CA MET A 153 -1.34 14.64 -2.74
C MET A 153 -0.01 13.93 -3.11
N MET A 154 0.91 14.64 -3.79
CA MET A 154 2.26 14.15 -4.10
C MET A 154 3.08 13.87 -2.83
N LYS A 155 2.93 14.72 -1.80
CA LYS A 155 3.57 14.46 -0.50
C LYS A 155 2.89 13.29 0.22
N PHE A 156 1.57 13.21 0.16
CA PHE A 156 0.81 12.18 0.86
C PHE A 156 1.07 10.78 0.31
N VAL A 157 1.16 10.58 -1.01
CA VAL A 157 1.40 9.25 -1.62
C VAL A 157 2.69 8.57 -1.12
N ASN A 158 3.65 9.36 -0.62
CA ASN A 158 4.89 8.89 -0.03
C ASN A 158 4.78 8.39 1.44
N ASP A 159 3.62 8.55 2.09
CA ASP A 159 3.40 8.05 3.44
C ASP A 159 3.39 6.50 3.44
N GLU A 160 4.24 5.92 4.29
CA GLU A 160 4.46 4.48 4.38
C GLU A 160 3.26 3.70 4.94
N HIS A 161 2.35 4.38 5.63
CA HIS A 161 1.20 3.75 6.28
C HIS A 161 -0.02 3.63 5.36
N ILE A 162 0.01 4.23 4.15
CA ILE A 162 -1.10 4.14 3.20
C ILE A 162 -1.28 2.68 2.75
N GLU A 163 -2.52 2.23 2.72
CA GLU A 163 -2.90 0.93 2.17
C GLU A 163 -2.64 0.88 0.65
N ASP A 164 -2.14 -0.26 0.15
CA ASP A 164 -1.65 -0.39 -1.22
C ASP A 164 -2.70 -0.08 -2.29
N GLU A 165 -3.93 -0.59 -2.16
CA GLU A 165 -5.00 -0.29 -3.13
C GLU A 165 -5.34 1.20 -3.15
N PHE A 166 -5.37 1.86 -1.99
CA PHE A 166 -5.55 3.30 -1.91
C PHE A 166 -4.40 4.04 -2.59
N ARG A 167 -3.14 3.70 -2.27
CA ARG A 167 -1.96 4.32 -2.88
C ARG A 167 -1.99 4.13 -4.40
N TRP A 168 -2.40 2.96 -4.88
CA TRP A 168 -2.53 2.69 -6.31
C TRP A 168 -3.55 3.57 -7.00
N LYS A 169 -4.78 3.63 -6.49
CA LYS A 169 -5.82 4.46 -7.12
C LYS A 169 -5.43 5.94 -7.11
N LEU A 170 -4.77 6.41 -6.06
CA LEU A 170 -4.27 7.78 -6.02
C LEU A 170 -3.18 8.02 -7.07
N LEU A 171 -2.19 7.13 -7.12
CA LEU A 171 -1.06 7.21 -8.04
C LEU A 171 -1.52 7.20 -9.50
N GLU A 172 -2.44 6.31 -9.88
CA GLU A 172 -3.04 6.27 -11.22
C GLU A 172 -3.67 7.62 -11.63
N LYS A 173 -4.24 8.36 -10.68
CA LYS A 173 -4.83 9.67 -10.97
C LYS A 173 -3.79 10.79 -11.04
N LEU A 174 -2.73 10.71 -10.24
CA LEU A 174 -1.61 11.66 -10.31
C LEU A 174 -0.81 11.47 -11.62
N ALA A 175 -0.65 10.24 -12.07
CA ALA A 175 0.05 9.88 -13.31
C ALA A 175 -0.58 10.47 -14.59
N ILE A 176 -1.84 10.91 -14.54
CA ILE A 176 -2.51 11.57 -15.66
C ILE A 176 -1.85 12.93 -15.96
N THR A 177 -1.44 13.66 -14.91
CA THR A 177 -0.82 14.98 -15.04
C THR A 177 0.69 14.92 -14.98
N ASP A 178 1.25 14.01 -14.20
CA ASP A 178 2.69 13.79 -14.08
C ASP A 178 3.02 12.30 -14.23
N LYS A 179 3.38 11.88 -15.45
CA LYS A 179 3.70 10.48 -15.74
C LYS A 179 4.95 9.99 -15.00
N GLN A 180 5.87 10.88 -14.64
CA GLN A 180 7.15 10.51 -14.02
C GLN A 180 6.96 9.95 -12.60
N ILE A 181 5.82 10.24 -11.95
CA ILE A 181 5.52 9.66 -10.64
C ILE A 181 5.42 8.12 -10.66
N MET A 182 5.08 7.55 -11.81
CA MET A 182 5.08 6.10 -12.03
C MET A 182 6.50 5.55 -12.26
N GLU A 183 7.53 6.38 -12.27
CA GLU A 183 8.94 5.97 -12.42
C GLU A 183 9.72 6.19 -11.10
N ASP A 184 9.07 6.74 -10.06
CA ASP A 184 9.69 7.01 -8.77
C ASP A 184 9.92 5.71 -7.98
N ILE A 185 11.18 5.33 -7.84
CA ILE A 185 11.62 4.14 -7.12
C ILE A 185 11.28 4.19 -5.62
N THR A 186 11.22 5.40 -5.05
CA THR A 186 10.87 5.62 -3.63
C THR A 186 9.42 5.26 -3.38
N ILE A 187 8.53 5.69 -4.27
CA ILE A 187 7.09 5.36 -4.22
C ILE A 187 6.89 3.87 -4.50
N ALA A 188 7.57 3.34 -5.51
CA ALA A 188 7.57 1.91 -5.83
C ALA A 188 7.91 1.05 -4.60
N GLY A 189 8.92 1.45 -3.84
CA GLY A 189 9.37 0.74 -2.63
C GLY A 189 8.40 0.78 -1.45
N LYS A 190 7.30 1.54 -1.54
CA LYS A 190 6.26 1.57 -0.49
C LYS A 190 5.19 0.50 -0.65
N PHE A 191 5.10 -0.16 -1.80
CA PHE A 191 4.08 -1.17 -2.04
C PHE A 191 4.46 -2.51 -1.42
N LYS A 192 3.53 -3.06 -0.64
CA LYS A 192 3.67 -4.41 -0.08
C LYS A 192 3.23 -5.47 -1.10
N ARG A 193 2.36 -5.10 -2.06
CA ARG A 193 1.79 -5.99 -3.08
C ARG A 193 1.74 -5.33 -4.45
N ILE A 194 2.07 -6.11 -5.48
CA ILE A 194 2.02 -5.68 -6.89
C ILE A 194 0.69 -6.16 -7.54
N PRO A 195 -0.15 -5.24 -8.06
CA PRO A 195 -1.39 -5.58 -8.77
C PRO A 195 -1.14 -6.36 -10.06
N ARG A 196 -2.10 -7.20 -10.43
CA ARG A 196 -2.00 -8.08 -11.62
C ARG A 196 -2.24 -7.37 -12.95
N TYR A 197 -2.84 -6.19 -12.96
CA TYR A 197 -3.34 -5.52 -14.16
C TYR A 197 -2.42 -4.40 -14.68
N LEU A 198 -1.15 -4.39 -14.26
CA LEU A 198 -0.19 -3.35 -14.61
C LEU A 198 0.61 -3.69 -15.87
N ASP A 199 1.10 -2.64 -16.54
CA ASP A 199 2.07 -2.78 -17.63
C ASP A 199 3.34 -3.49 -17.14
N HIS A 200 3.90 -4.39 -17.97
CA HIS A 200 5.08 -5.17 -17.61
C HIS A 200 6.28 -4.30 -17.24
N SER A 201 6.46 -3.15 -17.89
CA SER A 201 7.58 -2.25 -17.60
C SER A 201 7.48 -1.71 -16.17
N TYR A 202 6.28 -1.34 -15.73
CA TYR A 202 6.06 -0.86 -14.38
C TYR A 202 6.17 -1.98 -13.34
N VAL A 203 5.69 -3.19 -13.65
CA VAL A 203 5.89 -4.35 -12.78
C VAL A 203 7.38 -4.62 -12.56
N ASN A 204 8.21 -4.52 -13.60
CA ASN A 204 9.66 -4.69 -13.46
C ASN A 204 10.28 -3.64 -12.54
N LEU A 205 9.86 -2.38 -12.61
CA LEU A 205 10.31 -1.33 -11.68
C LEU A 205 9.94 -1.66 -10.22
N LEU A 206 8.72 -2.15 -9.98
CA LEU A 206 8.27 -2.55 -8.64
C LEU A 206 9.07 -3.74 -8.10
N LEU A 207 9.34 -4.74 -8.93
CA LEU A 207 10.17 -5.89 -8.56
C LEU A 207 11.60 -5.47 -8.27
N PHE A 208 12.17 -4.57 -9.09
CA PHE A 208 13.50 -4.02 -8.87
C PHE A 208 13.59 -3.28 -7.53
N SER A 209 12.63 -2.41 -7.22
CA SER A 209 12.58 -1.70 -5.93
C SER A 209 12.45 -2.66 -4.75
N SER A 210 11.64 -3.73 -4.89
CA SER A 210 11.52 -4.78 -3.88
C SER A 210 12.85 -5.50 -3.63
N LEU A 211 13.65 -5.74 -4.67
CA LEU A 211 14.98 -6.36 -4.54
C LEU A 211 15.96 -5.44 -3.79
N SER A 212 15.91 -4.13 -4.05
CA SER A 212 16.74 -3.14 -3.34
C SER A 212 16.45 -3.05 -1.83
N SER A 213 15.32 -3.58 -1.35
CA SER A 213 14.97 -3.61 0.07
C SER A 213 15.70 -4.69 0.89
N ASN A 214 16.53 -5.52 0.24
CA ASN A 214 17.30 -6.64 0.84
C ASN A 214 16.45 -7.67 1.61
N ASN A 215 15.16 -7.80 1.27
CA ASN A 215 14.28 -8.84 1.78
C ASN A 215 14.02 -9.89 0.70
N LEU A 216 14.94 -10.87 0.62
CA LEU A 216 14.93 -11.89 -0.43
C LEU A 216 13.63 -12.71 -0.45
N ILE A 217 13.05 -13.04 0.72
CA ILE A 217 11.82 -13.83 0.81
C ILE A 217 10.66 -13.11 0.13
N ILE A 218 10.42 -11.84 0.48
CA ILE A 218 9.35 -11.04 -0.10
C ILE A 218 9.60 -10.80 -1.60
N ALA A 219 10.84 -10.53 -1.99
CA ALA A 219 11.19 -10.32 -3.38
C ALA A 219 10.94 -11.58 -4.22
N ARG A 220 11.34 -12.76 -3.73
CA ARG A 220 11.10 -14.07 -4.35
C ARG A 220 9.61 -14.33 -4.54
N GLU A 221 8.80 -14.14 -3.50
CA GLU A 221 7.34 -14.29 -3.57
C GLU A 221 6.72 -13.36 -4.62
N ASN A 222 7.11 -12.09 -4.62
CA ASN A 222 6.62 -11.11 -5.58
C ASN A 222 6.99 -11.49 -7.02
N ILE A 223 8.24 -11.91 -7.27
CA ILE A 223 8.71 -12.33 -8.59
C ILE A 223 7.91 -13.54 -9.07
N GLU A 224 7.76 -14.57 -8.26
CA GLU A 224 7.02 -15.79 -8.62
C GLU A 224 5.57 -15.50 -8.97
N VAL A 225 4.88 -14.69 -8.16
CA VAL A 225 3.50 -14.29 -8.44
C VAL A 225 3.39 -13.59 -9.80
N GLN A 226 4.32 -12.69 -10.13
CA GLN A 226 4.26 -11.97 -11.41
C GLN A 226 4.65 -12.86 -12.61
N ARG A 227 5.60 -13.78 -12.45
CA ARG A 227 5.91 -14.78 -13.47
C ARG A 227 4.71 -15.67 -13.78
N MET A 228 4.00 -16.13 -12.75
CA MET A 228 2.76 -16.91 -12.92
C MET A 228 1.66 -16.13 -13.64
N ASN A 229 1.64 -14.80 -13.48
CA ASN A 229 0.73 -13.91 -14.21
C ASN A 229 1.19 -13.58 -15.64
N GLY A 230 2.28 -14.20 -16.13
CA GLY A 230 2.80 -14.01 -17.48
C GLY A 230 3.62 -12.73 -17.68
N VAL A 231 4.06 -12.08 -16.60
CA VAL A 231 4.90 -10.88 -16.72
C VAL A 231 6.27 -11.26 -17.26
N GLN A 232 6.68 -10.60 -18.34
CA GLN A 232 8.04 -10.72 -18.86
C GLN A 232 9.01 -9.92 -17.99
N LEU A 233 9.87 -10.63 -17.26
CA LEU A 233 10.93 -10.01 -16.47
C LEU A 233 12.07 -9.50 -17.35
N ASN A 234 12.58 -8.31 -17.04
CA ASN A 234 13.74 -7.70 -17.67
C ASN A 234 15.05 -8.23 -17.07
N ASP A 235 16.17 -7.87 -17.70
CA ASP A 235 17.48 -8.37 -17.32
C ASP A 235 17.94 -7.82 -15.96
N ASP A 236 17.57 -6.58 -15.63
CA ASP A 236 17.92 -5.95 -14.36
C ASP A 236 17.27 -6.66 -13.16
N VAL A 237 15.98 -7.00 -13.24
CA VAL A 237 15.28 -7.74 -12.18
C VAL A 237 15.89 -9.13 -12.01
N MET A 238 16.17 -9.83 -13.11
CA MET A 238 16.81 -11.15 -13.05
C MET A 238 18.20 -11.05 -12.41
N TRP A 239 19.01 -10.09 -12.83
CA TRP A 239 20.37 -9.88 -12.32
C TRP A 239 20.37 -9.57 -10.82
N ASN A 240 19.57 -8.60 -10.38
CA ASN A 240 19.51 -8.20 -8.97
C ASN A 240 18.95 -9.32 -8.08
N TYR A 241 18.08 -10.18 -8.61
CA TYR A 241 17.66 -11.38 -7.88
C TYR A 241 18.80 -12.39 -7.70
N LEU A 242 19.61 -12.63 -8.74
CA LEU A 242 20.78 -13.52 -8.64
C LEU A 242 21.79 -13.02 -7.62
N ASP A 243 22.14 -11.74 -7.71
CA ASP A 243 23.10 -11.08 -6.83
C ASP A 243 22.66 -11.22 -5.37
N LEU A 244 21.40 -10.90 -5.09
CA LEU A 244 20.80 -11.04 -3.76
C LEU A 244 20.79 -12.48 -3.24
N CYS A 245 20.47 -13.48 -4.09
CA CYS A 245 20.54 -14.89 -3.71
C CYS A 245 21.97 -15.31 -3.36
N VAL A 246 22.95 -14.84 -4.13
CA VAL A 246 24.36 -15.14 -3.93
C VAL A 246 24.93 -14.49 -2.67
N GLU A 247 24.54 -13.26 -2.38
CA GLU A 247 24.90 -12.53 -1.16
C GLU A 247 24.33 -13.19 0.10
N ASN A 248 23.10 -13.70 0.02
CA ASN A 248 22.42 -14.36 1.14
C ASN A 248 22.71 -15.88 1.25
N ASP A 249 23.49 -16.43 0.34
CA ASP A 249 23.76 -17.88 0.21
C ASP A 249 22.47 -18.73 0.11
N ASP A 250 21.43 -18.18 -0.51
CA ASP A 250 20.10 -18.79 -0.68
C ASP A 250 19.75 -18.90 -2.17
N ILE A 251 20.42 -19.85 -2.82
CA ILE A 251 20.31 -20.14 -4.25
C ILE A 251 19.18 -21.17 -4.47
N ASP A 252 18.19 -20.81 -5.29
CA ASP A 252 17.02 -21.65 -5.61
C ASP A 252 16.88 -21.95 -7.11
N ASP A 253 15.90 -22.77 -7.48
CA ASP A 253 15.61 -23.12 -8.88
C ASP A 253 15.33 -21.88 -9.76
N LEU A 254 14.74 -20.84 -9.18
CA LEU A 254 14.48 -19.58 -9.88
C LEU A 254 15.79 -18.90 -10.29
N SER A 255 16.74 -18.81 -9.36
CA SER A 255 18.06 -18.23 -9.62
C SER A 255 18.79 -19.00 -10.70
N VAL A 256 18.74 -20.34 -10.71
CA VAL A 256 19.38 -21.14 -11.77
C VAL A 256 18.78 -20.83 -13.14
N ASN A 257 17.44 -20.76 -13.23
CA ASN A 257 16.75 -20.44 -14.48
C ASN A 257 17.10 -19.03 -15.00
N PHE A 258 17.19 -18.04 -14.11
CA PHE A 258 17.60 -16.68 -14.47
C PHE A 258 19.06 -16.61 -14.90
N ALA A 259 19.98 -17.28 -14.20
CA ALA A 259 21.39 -17.36 -14.56
C ALA A 259 21.57 -17.94 -15.97
N LYS A 260 20.86 -19.02 -16.30
CA LYS A 260 20.88 -19.59 -17.66
C LYS A 260 20.35 -18.62 -18.71
N ARG A 261 19.29 -17.87 -18.40
CA ARG A 261 18.72 -16.89 -19.33
C ARG A 261 19.64 -15.70 -19.56
N LEU A 262 20.25 -15.14 -18.52
CA LEU A 262 21.23 -14.05 -18.65
C LEU A 262 22.50 -14.53 -19.37
N PHE A 263 22.99 -15.72 -19.03
CA PHE A 263 24.12 -16.34 -19.73
C PHE A 263 23.84 -16.49 -21.24
N SER A 264 22.64 -16.93 -21.62
CA SER A 264 22.24 -17.05 -23.03
C SER A 264 22.22 -15.71 -23.78
N LYS A 265 22.12 -14.60 -23.04
CA LYS A 265 22.23 -13.23 -23.56
C LYS A 265 23.67 -12.69 -23.54
N GLY A 266 24.64 -13.50 -23.14
CA GLY A 266 26.07 -13.14 -23.12
C GLY A 266 26.57 -12.55 -21.81
N TRP A 267 25.79 -12.62 -20.72
CA TRP A 267 26.26 -12.17 -19.41
C TRP A 267 27.26 -13.19 -18.85
N MET A 268 28.52 -12.77 -18.74
CA MET A 268 29.63 -13.56 -18.21
C MET A 268 30.13 -12.93 -16.91
N ASP A 269 29.60 -13.39 -15.78
CA ASP A 269 29.86 -12.79 -14.47
C ASP A 269 30.08 -13.86 -13.37
N PRO A 270 30.98 -13.61 -12.39
CA PRO A 270 31.19 -14.50 -11.23
C PRO A 270 29.93 -14.89 -10.46
N VAL A 271 28.92 -14.01 -10.34
CA VAL A 271 27.63 -14.31 -9.69
C VAL A 271 26.90 -15.40 -10.46
N ILE A 272 26.81 -15.26 -11.79
CA ILE A 272 26.22 -16.28 -12.67
C ILE A 272 26.99 -17.59 -12.54
N ALA A 273 28.32 -17.54 -12.52
CA ALA A 273 29.15 -18.74 -12.34
C ALA A 273 28.90 -19.42 -10.99
N LYS A 274 28.77 -18.66 -9.90
CA LYS A 274 28.47 -19.21 -8.57
C LYS A 274 27.12 -19.95 -8.56
N VAL A 275 26.09 -19.36 -9.17
CA VAL A 275 24.76 -19.99 -9.27
C VAL A 275 24.80 -21.26 -10.12
N LEU A 276 25.46 -21.24 -11.28
CA LEU A 276 25.55 -22.41 -12.15
C LEU A 276 26.41 -23.53 -11.55
N ARG A 277 27.48 -23.19 -10.81
CA ARG A 277 28.25 -24.17 -10.01
C ARG A 277 27.39 -24.81 -8.94
N TYR A 278 26.63 -24.00 -8.19
CA TYR A 278 25.70 -24.51 -7.20
C TYR A 278 24.72 -25.51 -7.82
N ALA A 279 24.14 -25.18 -8.99
CA ALA A 279 23.25 -26.07 -9.71
C ALA A 279 23.93 -27.39 -10.11
N LYS A 280 25.16 -27.34 -10.64
CA LYS A 280 25.93 -28.53 -11.00
C LYS A 280 26.19 -29.45 -9.81
N ASP A 281 26.55 -28.86 -8.66
CA ASP A 281 27.05 -29.61 -7.51
C ASP A 281 25.92 -30.11 -6.60
N ASN A 282 24.78 -29.40 -6.59
CA ASN A 282 23.68 -29.66 -5.65
C ASN A 282 22.35 -30.03 -6.33
N LEU A 283 22.15 -29.69 -7.62
CA LEU A 283 20.87 -29.85 -8.33
C LEU A 283 21.03 -30.69 -9.60
N ASN A 284 20.92 -32.02 -9.47
CA ASN A 284 21.09 -32.98 -10.57
C ASN A 284 20.11 -32.83 -11.76
N ILE A 285 19.10 -31.97 -11.65
CA ILE A 285 18.13 -31.70 -12.72
C ILE A 285 18.64 -30.73 -13.79
N TYR A 286 19.69 -29.95 -13.52
CA TYR A 286 20.20 -28.94 -14.45
C TYR A 286 21.48 -29.40 -15.17
N ASN A 287 21.43 -29.44 -16.50
CA ASN A 287 22.64 -29.56 -17.31
C ASN A 287 23.23 -28.18 -17.59
N VAL A 288 24.40 -27.90 -17.01
CA VAL A 288 25.13 -26.62 -17.11
C VAL A 288 26.57 -26.78 -17.62
N LYS A 289 26.91 -27.95 -18.20
CA LYS A 289 28.29 -28.27 -18.58
C LYS A 289 28.88 -27.33 -19.62
N ASN A 290 28.06 -26.85 -20.56
CA ASN A 290 28.53 -25.97 -21.62
C ASN A 290 28.74 -24.55 -21.09
N GLU A 291 27.80 -24.08 -20.28
CA GLU A 291 27.87 -22.79 -19.61
C GLU A 291 29.12 -22.68 -18.73
N MET A 292 29.43 -23.74 -17.96
CA MET A 292 30.65 -23.81 -17.14
C MET A 292 31.93 -23.75 -17.96
N LYS A 293 32.02 -24.51 -19.07
CA LYS A 293 33.19 -24.45 -19.97
C LYS A 293 33.39 -23.06 -20.55
N SER A 294 32.31 -22.39 -20.93
CA SER A 294 32.38 -21.04 -21.45
C SER A 294 32.88 -20.06 -20.39
N LEU A 295 32.38 -20.13 -19.15
CA LEU A 295 32.84 -19.26 -18.06
C LEU A 295 34.34 -19.47 -17.74
N GLU A 296 34.81 -20.72 -17.74
CA GLU A 296 36.23 -21.05 -17.54
C GLU A 296 37.13 -20.40 -18.61
N LEU A 297 36.66 -20.29 -19.86
CA LEU A 297 37.42 -19.62 -20.94
C LEU A 297 37.60 -18.12 -20.69
N PHE A 298 36.70 -17.48 -19.93
CA PHE A 298 36.81 -16.08 -19.52
C PHE A 298 37.55 -15.90 -18.18
N GLY A 299 38.09 -16.98 -17.60
CA GLY A 299 38.78 -16.94 -16.31
C GLY A 299 37.84 -16.76 -15.12
N ILE A 300 36.56 -17.09 -15.28
CA ILE A 300 35.51 -16.96 -14.26
C ILE A 300 35.26 -18.29 -13.55
#